data_AF-A0A6L4Z258-F1
#
_entry.id   AF-A0A6L4Z258-F1
#
_cell.length_a   1.000
_cell.length_b   1.000
_cell.length_c   1.000
_cell.angle_alpha   90.00
_cell.angle_beta   90.00
_cell.angle_gamma   90.00
#
_symmetry.space_group_name_H-M   'P 1'
#
loop_
_entity.id
_entity.type
_entity.pdbx_description
1 polymer ?
#
loop_
_entity_poly.entity_id
_entity_poly.type
_entity_poly.pdbx_seq_one_letter_code
_entity_poly.pdbx_strand_id
1 'polypeptide(L)'
;LNNLAVLYDKKGDYAKTEPLYLRALAIQEKVLGSEHPDVANSLNKLASLYKKRGDIEQAIKYKERADETRERELARNLISGSERDKLTYLTLTTRELDQTISLHLQSAFDDKRASRLALTGILRRKGRALDATTDNIATLRSRANKEDQALFDELYNARSQYSVQSLRGVGNTGIEQHKANIKSLEEQIEILEKKISIRSAEFRTLSQPITLDEVQKAIPDNAVLIEFISYQQYDAKNDKGDRHYAVYVLVNSGEPLFADLGKAEAIEQAISKLRTVLPNVKTSIEKQVKPAAKTLDELVMKPVRALIGDKKRLLVSPDGVLNLIPFEALVDEKGKYLVENYEISYLASGRDLLRLQTKIDSKQPPVIIGNPDFGLITEARRIKEGSSIFDTIGFRPLPATEVEAKK
;
A
#
# COMPACT_ATOMS: atom_id res chain seq x y z
N LEU A 1 -29.77 17.00 -3.08
CA LEU A 1 -29.99 16.32 -1.79
C LEU A 1 -28.71 16.18 -0.98
N ASN A 2 -27.66 15.53 -1.51
CA ASN A 2 -26.39 15.34 -0.79
C ASN A 2 -25.74 16.64 -0.27
N ASN A 3 -25.69 17.71 -1.07
CA ASN A 3 -25.11 18.98 -0.61
C ASN A 3 -25.92 19.64 0.50
N LEU A 4 -27.25 19.52 0.46
CA LEU A 4 -28.14 20.05 1.50
C LEU A 4 -28.00 19.25 2.80
N ALA A 5 -27.88 17.92 2.70
CA ALA A 5 -27.61 17.06 3.84
C ALA A 5 -26.24 17.39 4.48
N VAL A 6 -25.19 17.60 3.69
CA VAL A 6 -23.89 18.06 4.19
C VAL A 6 -24.01 19.39 4.94
N LEU A 7 -24.84 20.32 4.45
CA LEU A 7 -25.06 21.60 5.13
C LEU A 7 -25.72 21.42 6.50
N TYR A 8 -26.75 20.57 6.60
CA TYR A 8 -27.40 20.27 7.89
C TYR A 8 -26.48 19.49 8.83
N ASP A 9 -25.69 18.55 8.32
CA ASP A 9 -24.67 17.81 9.08
C ASP A 9 -23.64 18.75 9.70
N LYS A 10 -23.13 19.71 8.93
CA LYS A 10 -22.20 20.73 9.44
C LYS A 10 -22.82 21.66 10.48
N LYS A 11 -24.16 21.78 10.51
CA LYS A 11 -24.91 22.51 11.54
C LYS A 11 -25.31 21.64 12.74
N GLY A 12 -25.00 20.34 12.71
CA GLY A 12 -25.40 19.38 13.75
C GLY A 12 -26.89 18.97 13.69
N ASP A 13 -27.63 19.34 12.64
CA ASP A 13 -29.05 19.00 12.51
C ASP A 13 -29.21 17.61 11.86
N TYR A 14 -28.86 16.56 12.62
CA TYR A 14 -28.87 15.18 12.13
C TYR A 14 -30.26 14.68 11.75
N ALA A 15 -31.31 15.20 12.39
CA ALA A 15 -32.70 14.87 12.09
C ALA A 15 -33.11 15.28 10.66
N LYS A 16 -32.56 16.39 10.14
CA LYS A 16 -32.75 16.79 8.74
C LYS A 16 -31.76 16.14 7.78
N THR A 17 -30.55 15.79 8.25
CA THR A 17 -29.51 15.18 7.42
C THR A 17 -29.86 13.76 6.98
N GLU A 18 -30.25 12.91 7.92
CA GLU A 18 -30.50 11.49 7.67
C GLU A 18 -31.51 11.22 6.53
N PRO A 19 -32.73 11.79 6.54
CA PRO A 19 -33.71 11.51 5.49
C PRO A 19 -33.22 12.01 4.12
N LEU A 20 -32.41 13.06 4.07
CA LEU A 20 -31.85 13.58 2.82
C LEU A 20 -30.78 12.64 2.24
N TYR A 21 -29.91 12.07 3.07
CA TYR A 21 -28.93 11.07 2.62
C TYR A 21 -29.61 9.76 2.21
N LEU A 22 -30.58 9.27 2.98
CA LEU A 22 -31.33 8.06 2.63
C LEU A 22 -32.08 8.23 1.31
N ARG A 23 -32.73 9.37 1.10
CA ARG A 23 -33.42 9.67 -0.17
C ARG A 23 -32.43 9.79 -1.34
N ALA A 24 -31.27 10.40 -1.12
CA ALA A 24 -30.24 10.49 -2.15
C ALA A 24 -29.70 9.10 -2.53
N LEU A 25 -29.41 8.25 -1.54
CA LEU A 25 -28.97 6.88 -1.73
C LEU A 25 -29.99 6.08 -2.55
N ALA A 26 -31.27 6.11 -2.17
CA ALA A 26 -32.32 5.38 -2.88
C ALA A 26 -32.47 5.82 -4.35
N ILE A 27 -32.35 7.13 -4.63
CA ILE A 27 -32.37 7.65 -6.01
C ILE A 27 -31.14 7.17 -6.77
N GLN A 28 -29.95 7.26 -6.19
CA GLN A 28 -28.71 6.84 -6.84
C GLN A 28 -28.69 5.34 -7.11
N GLU A 29 -29.12 4.50 -6.16
CA GLU A 29 -29.23 3.06 -6.37
C GLU A 29 -30.20 2.72 -7.52
N LYS A 30 -31.33 3.43 -7.60
CA LYS A 30 -32.33 3.22 -8.65
C LYS A 30 -31.85 3.67 -10.03
N VAL A 31 -31.13 4.79 -10.10
CA VAL A 31 -30.74 5.43 -11.37
C VAL A 31 -29.39 4.95 -11.88
N LEU A 32 -28.43 4.75 -10.99
CA LEU A 32 -27.03 4.46 -11.32
C LEU A 32 -26.66 3.00 -11.06
N GLY A 33 -27.49 2.28 -10.31
CA GLY A 33 -27.19 0.92 -9.84
C GLY A 33 -26.40 0.91 -8.52
N SER A 34 -26.52 -0.20 -7.79
CA SER A 34 -25.97 -0.35 -6.43
C SER A 34 -24.44 -0.33 -6.31
N GLU A 35 -23.74 -0.42 -7.44
CA GLU A 35 -22.28 -0.51 -7.49
C GLU A 35 -21.60 0.76 -8.00
N HIS A 36 -22.37 1.85 -8.17
CA HIS A 36 -21.83 3.10 -8.67
C HIS A 36 -21.03 3.85 -7.58
N PRO A 37 -19.92 4.53 -7.92
CA PRO A 37 -19.12 5.30 -6.95
C PRO A 37 -19.93 6.31 -6.12
N ASP A 38 -20.94 6.94 -6.74
CA ASP A 38 -21.85 7.85 -6.02
C ASP A 38 -22.71 7.17 -4.95
N VAL A 39 -23.03 5.88 -5.11
CA VAL A 39 -23.69 5.07 -4.08
C VAL A 39 -22.74 4.86 -2.91
N ALA A 40 -21.48 4.47 -3.16
CA ALA A 40 -20.45 4.35 -2.11
C ALA A 40 -20.24 5.69 -1.37
N ASN A 41 -20.22 6.81 -2.08
CA ASN A 41 -20.12 8.14 -1.47
C ASN A 41 -21.29 8.46 -0.52
N SER A 42 -22.52 8.11 -0.89
CA SER A 42 -23.69 8.30 -0.03
C SER A 42 -23.72 7.34 1.16
N LEU A 43 -23.27 6.09 0.98
CA LEU A 43 -23.08 5.13 2.07
C LEU A 43 -22.04 5.63 3.08
N ASN A 44 -20.89 6.13 2.62
CA ASN A 44 -19.87 6.72 3.48
C ASN A 44 -20.38 7.94 4.26
N LYS A 45 -21.25 8.76 3.64
CA LYS A 45 -21.90 9.89 4.32
C LYS A 45 -22.85 9.43 5.42
N LEU A 46 -23.62 8.36 5.19
CA LEU A 46 -24.46 7.75 6.22
C LEU A 46 -23.61 7.16 7.34
N ALA A 47 -22.54 6.43 7.02
CA ALA A 47 -21.61 5.90 8.01
C ALA A 47 -21.04 7.01 8.92
N SER A 48 -20.62 8.12 8.33
CA SER A 48 -20.14 9.29 9.08
C SER A 48 -21.22 9.92 9.96
N LEU A 49 -22.45 10.04 9.45
CA LEU A 49 -23.59 10.56 10.21
C LEU A 49 -23.91 9.70 11.43
N TYR A 50 -23.99 8.38 11.25
CA TYR A 50 -24.30 7.45 12.34
C TYR A 50 -23.17 7.41 13.38
N LYS A 51 -21.89 7.48 12.94
CA LYS A 51 -20.74 7.66 13.84
C LYS A 51 -20.92 8.92 14.71
N LYS A 52 -21.25 10.07 14.10
CA LYS A 52 -21.46 11.34 14.83
C LYS A 52 -22.62 11.29 15.82
N ARG A 53 -23.62 10.44 15.57
CA ARG A 53 -24.76 10.21 16.48
C ARG A 53 -24.48 9.16 17.56
N GLY A 54 -23.33 8.50 17.53
CA GLY A 54 -22.99 7.41 18.46
C GLY A 54 -23.62 6.06 18.11
N ASP A 55 -24.30 5.94 16.96
CA ASP A 55 -24.83 4.66 16.49
C ASP A 55 -23.75 3.93 15.68
N ILE A 56 -22.86 3.27 16.42
CA ILE A 56 -21.69 2.61 15.86
C ILE A 56 -22.07 1.40 15.01
N GLU A 57 -23.16 0.71 15.35
CA GLU A 57 -23.62 -0.45 14.59
C GLU A 57 -24.04 -0.05 13.17
N GLN A 58 -24.88 0.98 13.02
CA GLN A 58 -25.24 1.48 11.69
C GLN A 58 -24.04 2.08 10.98
N ALA A 59 -23.14 2.77 11.69
CA ALA A 59 -21.93 3.33 11.10
C ALA A 59 -21.08 2.24 10.43
N ILE A 60 -20.84 1.12 11.12
CA ILE A 60 -20.12 -0.03 10.60
C ILE A 60 -20.86 -0.63 9.40
N LYS A 61 -22.17 -0.89 9.52
CA LYS A 61 -22.97 -1.49 8.44
C LYS A 61 -22.91 -0.69 7.14
N TYR A 62 -23.07 0.63 7.22
CA TYR A 62 -22.97 1.50 6.05
C TYR A 62 -21.55 1.57 5.51
N LYS A 63 -20.54 1.52 6.39
CA LYS A 63 -19.13 1.55 6.00
C LYS A 63 -18.68 0.27 5.30
N GLU A 64 -19.07 -0.90 5.82
CA GLU A 64 -18.86 -2.21 5.18
C GLU A 64 -19.41 -2.20 3.76
N ARG A 65 -20.67 -1.76 3.60
CA ARG A 65 -21.32 -1.70 2.30
C ARG A 65 -20.62 -0.74 1.35
N ALA A 66 -20.16 0.41 1.84
CA ALA A 66 -19.41 1.37 1.03
C ALA A 66 -18.07 0.79 0.55
N ASP A 67 -17.31 0.17 1.46
CA ASP A 67 -16.01 -0.42 1.17
C ASP A 67 -16.13 -1.62 0.20
N GLU A 68 -17.21 -2.41 0.31
CA GLU A 68 -17.53 -3.47 -0.66
C GLU A 68 -17.88 -2.92 -2.05
N THR A 69 -18.75 -1.92 -2.14
CA THR A 69 -19.09 -1.29 -3.42
C THR A 69 -17.84 -0.74 -4.10
N ARG A 70 -16.98 -0.07 -3.32
CA ARG A 70 -15.70 0.48 -3.81
C ARG A 70 -14.75 -0.60 -4.27
N GLU A 71 -14.69 -1.74 -3.57
CA GLU A 71 -13.84 -2.86 -3.96
C GLU A 71 -14.30 -3.47 -5.29
N ARG A 72 -15.61 -3.65 -5.51
CA ARG A 72 -16.15 -4.18 -6.77
C ARG A 72 -15.90 -3.22 -7.94
N GLU A 73 -16.07 -1.92 -7.70
CA GLU A 73 -15.73 -0.88 -8.65
C GLU A 73 -14.24 -0.92 -9.00
N LEU A 74 -13.39 -1.00 -7.99
CA LEU A 74 -11.95 -1.03 -8.15
C LEU A 74 -11.49 -2.28 -8.90
N ALA A 75 -12.02 -3.47 -8.59
CA ALA A 75 -11.70 -4.69 -9.33
C ALA A 75 -11.98 -4.54 -10.83
N ARG A 76 -13.12 -3.94 -11.21
CA ARG A 76 -13.41 -3.64 -12.63
C ARG A 76 -12.45 -2.62 -13.22
N ASN A 77 -12.21 -1.51 -12.53
CA ASN A 77 -11.36 -0.43 -13.03
C ASN A 77 -9.87 -0.81 -13.08
N LEU A 78 -9.39 -1.70 -12.20
CA LEU A 78 -8.02 -2.22 -12.26
C LEU A 78 -7.82 -3.17 -13.46
N ILE A 79 -8.87 -3.91 -13.85
CA ILE A 79 -8.85 -4.81 -15.02
C ILE A 79 -8.95 -4.06 -16.35
N SER A 80 -9.47 -2.84 -16.40
CA SER A 80 -9.70 -2.14 -17.67
C SER A 80 -9.42 -0.64 -17.67
N GLY A 81 -8.70 -0.12 -16.68
CA GLY A 81 -8.36 1.31 -16.54
C GLY A 81 -6.91 1.60 -16.94
N SER A 82 -6.64 2.85 -17.32
CA SER A 82 -5.25 3.33 -17.53
C SER A 82 -4.48 3.37 -16.21
N GLU A 83 -3.15 3.43 -16.25
CA GLU A 83 -2.33 3.65 -15.05
C GLU A 83 -2.76 4.91 -14.28
N ARG A 84 -3.14 5.97 -14.99
CA ARG A 84 -3.67 7.19 -14.40
C ARG A 84 -5.01 6.97 -13.69
N ASP A 85 -5.92 6.20 -14.29
CA ASP A 85 -7.19 5.81 -13.66
C ASP A 85 -6.89 5.01 -12.39
N LYS A 86 -6.02 3.99 -12.50
CA LYS A 86 -5.60 3.13 -11.36
C LYS A 86 -5.05 3.99 -10.22
N LEU A 87 -4.13 4.92 -10.49
CA LEU A 87 -3.57 5.82 -9.48
C LEU A 87 -4.62 6.73 -8.86
N THR A 88 -5.51 7.33 -9.66
CA THR A 88 -6.61 8.18 -9.15
C THR A 88 -7.51 7.39 -8.19
N TYR A 89 -7.89 6.17 -8.56
CA TYR A 89 -8.69 5.29 -7.70
C TYR A 89 -7.92 4.86 -6.44
N LEU A 90 -6.63 4.56 -6.53
CA LEU A 90 -5.79 4.24 -5.36
C LEU A 90 -5.73 5.41 -4.37
N THR A 91 -5.58 6.65 -4.82
CA THR A 91 -5.61 7.83 -3.93
C THR A 91 -6.96 8.00 -3.23
N LEU A 92 -8.08 7.79 -3.94
CA LEU A 92 -9.42 7.86 -3.38
C LEU A 92 -9.65 6.79 -2.31
N THR A 93 -9.12 5.57 -2.48
CA THR A 93 -9.26 4.50 -1.48
C THR A 93 -8.43 4.74 -0.22
N THR A 94 -7.35 5.53 -0.30
CA THR A 94 -6.50 5.84 0.86
C THR A 94 -7.28 6.63 1.91
N ARG A 95 -8.00 7.68 1.50
CA ARG A 95 -8.80 8.50 2.41
C ARG A 95 -9.94 7.71 3.06
N GLU A 96 -10.53 6.77 2.32
CA GLU A 96 -11.59 5.94 2.88
C GLU A 96 -11.07 4.90 3.86
N LEU A 97 -9.88 4.34 3.62
CA LEU A 97 -9.23 3.46 4.56
C LEU A 97 -8.89 4.20 5.86
N ASP A 98 -8.39 5.43 5.78
CA ASP A 98 -8.15 6.27 6.96
C ASP A 98 -9.43 6.46 7.79
N GLN A 99 -10.58 6.61 7.13
CA GLN A 99 -11.88 6.69 7.80
C GLN A 99 -12.31 5.35 8.42
N THR A 100 -12.06 4.22 7.75
CA THR A 100 -12.32 2.87 8.27
C THR A 100 -11.49 2.62 9.54
N ILE A 101 -10.19 2.91 9.48
CA ILE A 101 -9.27 2.73 10.61
C ILE A 101 -9.64 3.68 11.74
N SER A 102 -9.97 4.95 11.44
CA SER A 102 -10.41 5.91 12.44
C SER A 102 -11.74 5.52 13.09
N LEU A 103 -12.70 4.97 12.32
CA LEU A 103 -13.95 4.44 12.87
C LEU A 103 -13.66 3.33 13.88
N HIS A 104 -12.81 2.38 13.51
CA HIS A 104 -12.39 1.29 14.39
C HIS A 104 -11.67 1.81 15.64
N LEU A 105 -10.52 2.47 15.49
CA LEU A 105 -9.65 2.81 16.61
C LEU A 105 -10.20 3.91 17.53
N GLN A 106 -11.08 4.80 17.04
CA GLN A 106 -11.62 5.90 17.86
C GLN A 106 -13.03 5.67 18.39
N SER A 107 -13.83 4.83 17.74
CA SER A 107 -15.28 4.77 18.00
C SER A 107 -15.84 3.37 18.12
N ALA A 108 -15.14 2.37 17.59
CA ALA A 108 -15.58 0.98 17.57
C ALA A 108 -14.47 0.04 18.04
N PHE A 109 -13.71 0.45 19.06
CA PHE A 109 -12.49 -0.23 19.50
C PHE A 109 -12.74 -1.70 19.86
N ASP A 110 -13.85 -2.01 20.53
CA ASP A 110 -14.19 -3.38 20.92
C ASP A 110 -15.04 -4.14 19.88
N ASP A 111 -15.38 -3.53 18.73
CA ASP A 111 -16.21 -4.16 17.70
C ASP A 111 -15.37 -4.99 16.72
N LYS A 112 -15.58 -6.31 16.75
CA LYS A 112 -14.89 -7.28 15.91
C LYS A 112 -15.09 -7.05 14.41
N ARG A 113 -16.26 -6.56 13.99
CA ARG A 113 -16.52 -6.26 12.58
C ARG A 113 -15.69 -5.07 12.14
N ALA A 114 -15.57 -4.04 12.98
CA ALA A 114 -14.75 -2.87 12.69
C ALA A 114 -13.26 -3.24 12.55
N SER A 115 -12.73 -4.09 13.45
CA SER A 115 -11.34 -4.54 13.38
C SER A 115 -11.05 -5.38 12.12
N ARG A 116 -11.95 -6.32 11.79
CA ARG A 116 -11.88 -7.12 10.56
C ARG A 116 -11.98 -6.26 9.31
N LEU A 117 -12.88 -5.29 9.29
CA LEU A 117 -13.06 -4.38 8.15
C LEU A 117 -11.80 -3.53 7.92
N ALA A 118 -11.23 -2.97 8.99
CA ALA A 118 -10.00 -2.19 8.92
C ALA A 118 -8.83 -3.02 8.40
N LEU A 119 -8.59 -4.22 8.97
CA LEU A 119 -7.52 -5.11 8.50
C LEU A 119 -7.73 -5.56 7.04
N THR A 120 -8.97 -5.88 6.66
CA THR A 120 -9.31 -6.20 5.26
C THR A 120 -8.94 -5.05 4.32
N GLY A 121 -9.27 -3.82 4.70
CA GLY A 121 -8.90 -2.63 3.94
C GLY A 121 -7.38 -2.44 3.81
N ILE A 122 -6.62 -2.69 4.89
CA ILE A 122 -5.15 -2.61 4.91
C ILE A 122 -4.54 -3.63 3.94
N LEU A 123 -4.94 -4.90 4.06
CA LEU A 123 -4.47 -5.99 3.19
C LEU A 123 -4.76 -5.69 1.73
N ARG A 124 -5.97 -5.23 1.42
CA ARG A 124 -6.35 -4.85 0.06
C ARG A 124 -5.49 -3.70 -0.46
N ARG A 125 -5.29 -2.63 0.31
CA ARG A 125 -4.46 -1.48 -0.12
C ARG A 125 -3.02 -1.90 -0.42
N LYS A 126 -2.38 -2.61 0.51
CA LYS A 126 -0.98 -3.00 0.37
C LYS A 126 -0.77 -4.03 -0.73
N GLY A 127 -1.62 -5.05 -0.81
CA GLY A 127 -1.53 -6.04 -1.89
C GLY A 127 -1.74 -5.42 -3.28
N ARG A 128 -2.58 -4.38 -3.41
CA ARG A 128 -2.79 -3.68 -4.68
C ARG A 128 -1.60 -2.81 -5.10
N ALA A 129 -0.92 -2.16 -4.16
CA ALA A 129 0.34 -1.48 -4.44
C ALA A 129 1.39 -2.47 -4.96
N LEU A 130 1.36 -3.70 -4.47
CA LEU A 130 2.20 -4.77 -4.97
C LEU A 130 1.74 -5.31 -6.33
N ASP A 131 0.44 -5.54 -6.57
CA ASP A 131 -0.10 -5.92 -7.89
C ASP A 131 0.37 -4.92 -8.96
N ALA A 132 0.20 -3.62 -8.71
CA ALA A 132 0.62 -2.55 -9.62
C ALA A 132 2.15 -2.50 -9.89
N THR A 133 2.97 -3.01 -8.97
CA THR A 133 4.43 -3.10 -9.14
C THR A 133 4.90 -4.46 -9.66
N THR A 134 4.08 -5.51 -9.51
CA THR A 134 4.33 -6.90 -9.96
C THR A 134 3.78 -7.16 -11.36
N ASP A 135 2.94 -6.26 -11.89
CA ASP A 135 2.62 -6.10 -13.32
C ASP A 135 3.88 -5.72 -14.14
N ASN A 136 4.97 -6.47 -13.97
CA ASN A 136 6.14 -6.42 -14.81
C ASN A 136 5.67 -6.83 -16.20
N ILE A 137 5.43 -5.81 -17.03
CA ILE A 137 5.18 -5.89 -18.46
C ILE A 137 6.12 -6.91 -19.14
N ALA A 138 7.34 -7.10 -18.62
CA ALA A 138 8.27 -8.14 -19.05
C ALA A 138 7.76 -9.58 -18.86
N THR A 139 7.17 -9.91 -17.70
CA THR A 139 6.61 -11.24 -17.42
C THR A 139 5.37 -11.51 -18.26
N LEU A 140 4.51 -10.50 -18.43
CA LEU A 140 3.31 -10.57 -19.29
C LEU A 140 3.69 -10.69 -20.77
N ARG A 141 4.66 -9.90 -21.25
CA ARG A 141 5.19 -9.95 -22.62
C ARG A 141 5.82 -11.30 -22.95
N SER A 142 6.52 -11.92 -22.00
CA SER A 142 7.15 -13.24 -22.18
C SER A 142 6.15 -14.39 -22.37
N ARG A 143 4.88 -14.18 -21.99
CA ARG A 143 3.80 -15.19 -22.01
C ARG A 143 2.65 -14.81 -22.96
N ALA A 144 2.67 -13.61 -23.50
CA ALA A 144 1.70 -13.05 -24.43
C ALA A 144 1.68 -13.78 -25.79
N ASN A 145 0.49 -13.94 -26.37
CA ASN A 145 0.35 -14.35 -27.77
C ASN A 145 0.83 -13.21 -28.72
N LYS A 146 0.96 -13.48 -30.02
CA LYS A 146 1.50 -12.51 -30.98
C LYS A 146 0.72 -11.18 -31.03
N GLU A 147 -0.59 -11.23 -30.82
CA GLU A 147 -1.43 -10.02 -30.80
C GLU A 147 -1.23 -9.21 -29.52
N ASP A 148 -1.09 -9.87 -28.37
CA ASP A 148 -0.81 -9.23 -27.09
C ASP A 148 0.61 -8.64 -27.08
N GLN A 149 1.59 -9.30 -27.71
CA GLN A 149 2.95 -8.79 -27.88
C GLN A 149 2.98 -7.51 -28.72
N ALA A 150 2.19 -7.43 -29.80
CA ALA A 150 2.07 -6.22 -30.61
C ALA A 150 1.49 -5.04 -29.81
N LEU A 151 0.47 -5.28 -28.98
CA LEU A 151 -0.09 -4.26 -28.09
C LEU A 151 0.94 -3.76 -27.07
N PHE A 152 1.76 -4.66 -26.50
CA PHE A 152 2.84 -4.27 -25.60
C PHE A 152 3.93 -3.44 -26.29
N ASP A 153 4.25 -3.75 -27.55
CA ASP A 153 5.21 -2.97 -28.36
C ASP A 153 4.67 -1.58 -28.70
N GLU A 154 3.39 -1.48 -29.07
CA GLU A 154 2.70 -0.20 -29.28
C GLU A 154 2.71 0.65 -28.00
N LEU A 155 2.39 0.04 -26.85
CA LEU A 155 2.40 0.73 -25.56
C LEU A 155 3.81 1.23 -25.19
N TYR A 156 4.83 0.38 -25.37
CA TYR A 156 6.22 0.75 -25.11
C TYR A 156 6.65 1.95 -25.96
N ASN A 157 6.32 1.93 -27.25
CA ASN A 157 6.65 3.01 -28.17
C ASN A 157 5.93 4.32 -27.79
N ALA A 158 4.64 4.26 -27.47
CA ALA A 158 3.88 5.42 -27.06
C ALA A 158 4.42 6.04 -25.75
N ARG A 159 4.76 5.23 -24.74
CA ARG A 159 5.38 5.68 -23.48
C ARG A 159 6.76 6.29 -23.71
N SER A 160 7.57 5.69 -24.58
CA SER A 160 8.89 6.21 -24.95
C SER A 160 8.77 7.60 -25.60
N GLN A 161 7.85 7.76 -26.54
CA GLN A 161 7.58 9.06 -27.20
C GLN A 161 7.05 10.11 -26.22
N TYR A 162 6.13 9.73 -25.32
CA TYR A 162 5.63 10.61 -24.27
C TYR A 162 6.75 11.10 -23.35
N SER A 163 7.60 10.19 -22.87
CA SER A 163 8.73 10.52 -22.01
C SER A 163 9.70 11.51 -22.68
N VAL A 164 10.04 11.25 -23.94
CA VAL A 164 10.92 12.15 -24.72
C VAL A 164 10.28 13.53 -24.92
N GLN A 165 8.99 13.62 -25.26
CA GLN A 165 8.32 14.89 -25.47
C GLN A 165 8.11 15.66 -24.16
N SER A 166 7.75 14.98 -23.08
CA SER A 166 7.58 15.60 -21.76
C SER A 166 8.89 16.16 -21.20
N LEU A 167 10.05 15.54 -21.51
CA LEU A 167 11.36 15.98 -21.03
C LEU A 167 12.03 17.03 -21.94
N ARG A 168 11.79 17.01 -23.26
CA ARG A 168 12.41 17.96 -24.22
C ARG A 168 11.74 19.34 -24.24
N GLY A 169 10.57 19.50 -23.60
CA GLY A 169 9.80 20.75 -23.59
C GLY A 169 9.26 21.14 -24.98
N VAL A 170 8.73 22.36 -25.09
CA VAL A 170 8.01 22.84 -26.28
C VAL A 170 8.86 22.83 -27.57
N GLY A 171 10.20 22.95 -27.47
CA GLY A 171 11.11 22.92 -28.62
C GLY A 171 10.73 23.95 -29.70
N ASN A 172 10.82 23.55 -30.99
CA ASN A 172 10.35 24.36 -32.13
C ASN A 172 8.88 24.12 -32.49
N THR A 173 8.20 23.20 -31.80
CA THR A 173 6.76 22.97 -31.96
C THR A 173 6.02 24.02 -31.15
N GLY A 174 5.08 24.77 -31.72
CA GLY A 174 4.33 25.78 -30.95
C GLY A 174 3.64 25.19 -29.70
N ILE A 175 3.44 26.00 -28.66
CA ILE A 175 2.91 25.58 -27.34
C ILE A 175 1.64 24.73 -27.47
N GLU A 176 0.71 25.14 -28.33
CA GLU A 176 -0.56 24.45 -28.53
C GLU A 176 -0.38 23.11 -29.25
N GLN A 177 0.55 23.02 -30.21
CA GLN A 177 0.87 21.76 -30.88
C GLN A 177 1.57 20.79 -29.93
N HIS A 178 2.46 21.29 -29.07
CA HIS A 178 3.13 20.48 -28.07
C HIS A 178 2.13 19.91 -27.04
N LYS A 179 1.21 20.73 -26.53
CA LYS A 179 0.12 20.26 -25.65
C LYS A 179 -0.78 19.22 -26.32
N ALA A 180 -1.16 19.45 -27.59
CA ALA A 180 -1.99 18.51 -28.33
C ALA A 180 -1.28 17.16 -28.57
N ASN A 181 0.02 17.19 -28.86
CA ASN A 181 0.82 15.97 -29.05
C ASN A 181 0.96 15.17 -27.75
N ILE A 182 1.26 15.84 -26.63
CA ILE A 182 1.31 15.20 -25.30
C ILE A 182 -0.05 14.58 -24.97
N LYS A 183 -1.14 15.34 -25.12
CA LYS A 183 -2.49 14.84 -24.84
C LYS A 183 -2.87 13.64 -25.72
N SER A 184 -2.53 13.67 -27.00
CA SER A 184 -2.77 12.56 -27.93
C SER A 184 -1.98 11.30 -27.52
N LEU A 185 -0.73 11.46 -27.07
CA LEU A 185 0.08 10.35 -26.55
C LEU A 185 -0.50 9.79 -25.24
N GLU A 186 -0.99 10.65 -24.34
CA GLU A 186 -1.70 10.22 -23.12
C GLU A 186 -2.94 9.40 -23.45
N GLU A 187 -3.78 9.87 -24.37
CA GLU A 187 -4.99 9.18 -24.83
C GLU A 187 -4.64 7.83 -25.51
N GLN A 188 -3.58 7.77 -26.31
CA GLN A 188 -3.13 6.53 -26.95
C GLN A 188 -2.60 5.51 -25.95
N ILE A 189 -1.77 5.94 -24.99
CA ILE A 189 -1.26 5.10 -23.90
C ILE A 189 -2.42 4.52 -23.11
N GLU A 190 -3.39 5.37 -22.74
CA GLU A 190 -4.60 4.95 -22.03
C GLU A 190 -5.37 3.89 -22.82
N ILE A 191 -5.62 4.08 -24.11
CA ILE A 191 -6.34 3.09 -24.93
C ILE A 191 -5.60 1.75 -24.98
N LEU A 192 -4.28 1.76 -25.14
CA LEU A 192 -3.45 0.55 -25.24
C LEU A 192 -3.42 -0.23 -23.93
N GLU A 193 -3.28 0.47 -22.80
CA GLU A 193 -3.35 -0.12 -21.46
C GLU A 193 -4.69 -0.83 -21.23
N LYS A 194 -5.79 -0.19 -21.60
CA LYS A 194 -7.14 -0.78 -21.48
C LYS A 194 -7.29 -2.06 -22.30
N LYS A 195 -6.79 -2.06 -23.55
CA LYS A 195 -6.82 -3.25 -24.43
C LYS A 195 -6.01 -4.43 -23.87
N ILE A 196 -4.80 -4.16 -23.37
CA ILE A 196 -3.92 -5.18 -22.77
C ILE A 196 -4.57 -5.77 -21.52
N SER A 197 -5.10 -4.90 -20.66
CA SER A 197 -5.67 -5.27 -19.38
C SER A 197 -6.94 -6.13 -19.52
N ILE A 198 -7.77 -5.88 -20.55
CA ILE A 198 -8.94 -6.70 -20.88
C ILE A 198 -8.56 -8.09 -21.43
N ARG A 199 -7.46 -8.19 -22.19
CA ARG A 199 -7.10 -9.42 -22.93
C ARG A 199 -6.37 -10.45 -22.08
N SER A 200 -5.54 -10.05 -21.13
CA SER A 200 -4.80 -11.01 -20.29
C SER A 200 -5.72 -11.76 -19.32
N ALA A 201 -5.76 -13.09 -19.46
CA ALA A 201 -6.47 -13.98 -18.54
C ALA A 201 -5.78 -14.06 -17.17
N GLU A 202 -4.46 -13.85 -17.12
CA GLU A 202 -3.67 -13.81 -15.89
C GLU A 202 -3.91 -12.53 -15.08
N PHE A 203 -4.18 -11.38 -15.72
CA PHE A 203 -4.64 -10.17 -15.02
C PHE A 203 -5.98 -10.40 -14.28
N ARG A 204 -6.84 -11.27 -14.83
CA ARG A 204 -8.14 -11.59 -14.21
C ARG A 204 -8.02 -12.52 -13.00
N THR A 205 -7.03 -13.43 -12.96
CA THR A 205 -6.81 -14.33 -11.82
C THR A 205 -6.08 -13.65 -10.66
N LEU A 206 -5.16 -12.72 -10.95
CA LEU A 206 -4.52 -11.85 -9.96
C LEU A 206 -5.50 -10.85 -9.30
N SER A 207 -6.60 -10.53 -9.98
CA SER A 207 -7.62 -9.57 -9.53
C SER A 207 -8.73 -10.20 -8.67
N GLN A 208 -8.67 -11.50 -8.35
CA GLN A 208 -9.69 -12.09 -7.47
C GLN A 208 -9.65 -11.47 -6.07
N PRO A 209 -10.83 -11.16 -5.48
CA PRO A 209 -10.91 -10.55 -4.17
C PRO A 209 -10.43 -11.55 -3.11
N ILE A 210 -9.16 -11.41 -2.71
CA ILE A 210 -8.58 -12.15 -1.59
C ILE A 210 -9.32 -11.73 -0.31
N THR A 211 -9.75 -12.72 0.45
CA THR A 211 -10.45 -12.53 1.72
C THR A 211 -9.47 -12.55 2.89
N LEU A 212 -9.87 -11.90 3.99
CA LEU A 212 -9.12 -11.96 5.25
C LEU A 212 -8.95 -13.41 5.73
N ASP A 213 -9.97 -14.25 5.55
CA ASP A 213 -9.98 -15.64 6.01
C ASP A 213 -8.99 -16.52 5.23
N GLU A 214 -8.82 -16.27 3.92
CA GLU A 214 -7.79 -16.95 3.13
C GLU A 214 -6.39 -16.58 3.60
N VAL A 215 -6.13 -15.27 3.80
CA VAL A 215 -4.86 -14.80 4.35
C VAL A 215 -4.61 -15.44 5.73
N GLN A 216 -5.63 -15.47 6.58
CA GLN A 216 -5.53 -16.04 7.92
C GLN A 216 -5.15 -17.53 7.89
N LYS A 217 -5.81 -18.32 7.04
CA LYS A 217 -5.51 -19.75 6.85
C LYS A 217 -4.11 -20.00 6.29
N ALA A 218 -3.54 -19.04 5.58
CA ALA A 218 -2.20 -19.15 5.02
C ALA A 218 -1.08 -18.88 6.04
N ILE A 219 -1.41 -18.37 7.24
CA ILE A 219 -0.43 -18.11 8.30
C ILE A 219 -0.05 -19.45 8.97
N PRO A 220 1.25 -19.80 9.02
CA PRO A 220 1.70 -20.99 9.75
C PRO A 220 1.33 -20.95 11.24
N ASP A 221 1.07 -22.11 11.85
CA ASP A 221 0.63 -22.21 13.25
C ASP A 221 1.60 -21.60 14.26
N ASN A 222 2.90 -21.60 13.96
CA ASN A 222 3.96 -21.04 14.81
C ASN A 222 4.29 -19.57 14.48
N ALA A 223 3.55 -18.96 13.54
CA ALA A 223 3.79 -17.63 13.04
C ALA A 223 2.64 -16.66 13.36
N VAL A 224 2.96 -15.37 13.21
CA VAL A 224 1.99 -14.29 13.35
C VAL A 224 2.24 -13.25 12.26
N LEU A 225 1.16 -12.76 11.64
CA LEU A 225 1.19 -11.67 10.68
C LEU A 225 1.05 -10.33 11.42
N ILE A 226 1.96 -9.40 11.13
CA ILE A 226 2.00 -8.07 11.71
C ILE A 226 1.88 -7.04 10.58
N GLU A 227 0.77 -6.33 10.53
CA GLU A 227 0.45 -5.31 9.54
C GLU A 227 0.55 -3.92 10.16
N PHE A 228 1.65 -3.21 9.91
CA PHE A 228 1.78 -1.80 10.28
C PHE A 228 1.04 -0.92 9.28
N ILE A 229 0.47 0.19 9.75
CA ILE A 229 -0.28 1.11 8.89
C ILE A 229 -0.08 2.55 9.35
N SER A 230 0.34 3.43 8.44
CA SER A 230 0.22 4.88 8.61
C SER A 230 -1.17 5.30 8.16
N TYR A 231 -1.89 6.04 9.01
CA TYR A 231 -3.24 6.52 8.69
C TYR A 231 -3.47 7.95 9.18
N GLN A 232 -4.34 8.69 8.49
CA GLN A 232 -4.79 9.99 8.95
C GLN A 232 -5.95 9.81 9.93
N GLN A 233 -5.77 10.24 11.17
CA GLN A 233 -6.84 10.15 12.16
C GLN A 233 -7.98 11.12 11.80
N TYR A 234 -9.23 10.73 12.00
CA TYR A 234 -10.38 11.63 11.81
C TYR A 234 -10.51 12.62 12.97
N ASP A 235 -10.64 13.91 12.65
CA ASP A 235 -11.00 14.99 13.56
C ASP A 235 -12.33 15.60 13.13
N ALA A 236 -13.30 15.64 14.03
CA ALA A 236 -14.63 16.17 13.76
C ALA A 236 -14.67 17.68 13.44
N LYS A 237 -13.64 18.45 13.84
CA LYS A 237 -13.55 19.90 13.59
C LYS A 237 -12.94 20.21 12.22
N ASN A 238 -11.88 19.49 11.87
CA ASN A 238 -11.04 19.81 10.71
C ASN A 238 -11.16 18.79 9.56
N ASP A 239 -11.99 17.75 9.71
CA ASP A 239 -12.12 16.58 8.84
C ASP A 239 -10.82 15.76 8.65
N LYS A 240 -9.68 16.24 9.19
CA LYS A 240 -8.35 15.61 9.21
C LYS A 240 -7.68 15.96 10.53
N GLY A 241 -7.35 14.94 11.33
CA GLY A 241 -6.58 15.04 12.57
C GLY A 241 -5.09 14.88 12.33
N ASP A 242 -4.33 14.36 13.30
CA ASP A 242 -2.91 14.06 13.13
C ASP A 242 -2.69 12.73 12.39
N ARG A 243 -1.50 12.54 11.80
CA ARG A 243 -1.11 11.26 11.23
C ARG A 243 -0.62 10.33 12.34
N HIS A 244 -1.09 9.09 12.34
CA HIS A 244 -0.78 8.07 13.33
C HIS A 244 -0.21 6.82 12.67
N TYR A 245 0.48 5.99 13.45
CA TYR A 245 0.69 4.59 13.10
C TYR A 245 -0.22 3.71 13.93
N ALA A 246 -0.73 2.64 13.32
CA ALA A 246 -1.34 1.54 14.04
C ALA A 246 -0.72 0.22 13.59
N VAL A 247 -0.99 -0.83 14.35
CA VAL A 247 -0.61 -2.19 14.01
C VAL A 247 -1.83 -3.10 14.17
N TYR A 248 -1.98 -4.01 13.21
CA TYR A 248 -2.93 -5.11 13.26
C TYR A 248 -2.15 -6.42 13.24
N VAL A 249 -2.53 -7.34 14.10
CA VAL A 249 -1.87 -8.61 14.33
C VAL A 249 -2.87 -9.72 14.07
N LEU A 250 -2.52 -10.64 13.17
CA LEU A 250 -3.36 -11.75 12.78
C LEU A 250 -2.62 -13.07 13.01
N VAL A 251 -3.27 -13.97 13.72
CA VAL A 251 -2.83 -15.37 13.91
C VAL A 251 -3.74 -16.29 13.09
N ASN A 252 -3.32 -17.55 12.88
CA ASN A 252 -4.01 -18.54 12.04
C ASN A 252 -5.49 -18.83 12.42
N SER A 253 -5.96 -18.39 13.59
CA SER A 253 -7.34 -18.52 14.05
C SER A 253 -7.72 -17.42 15.04
N GLY A 254 -8.98 -17.00 15.05
CA GLY A 254 -9.49 -15.97 15.95
C GLY A 254 -9.59 -14.58 15.33
N GLU A 255 -9.86 -13.57 16.15
CA GLU A 255 -10.07 -12.20 15.69
C GLU A 255 -8.75 -11.43 15.52
N PRO A 256 -8.70 -10.44 14.62
CA PRO A 256 -7.57 -9.53 14.53
C PRO A 256 -7.33 -8.81 15.86
N LEU A 257 -6.10 -8.85 16.33
CA LEU A 257 -5.60 -8.03 17.43
C LEU A 257 -5.00 -6.74 16.87
N PHE A 258 -4.91 -5.68 17.67
CA PHE A 258 -4.44 -4.39 17.17
C PHE A 258 -4.00 -3.45 18.29
N ALA A 259 -3.26 -2.41 17.92
CA ALA A 259 -2.94 -1.27 18.77
C ALA A 259 -2.78 0.01 17.94
N ASP A 260 -3.21 1.15 18.48
CA ASP A 260 -2.77 2.46 18.01
C ASP A 260 -1.38 2.74 18.60
N LEU A 261 -0.38 2.95 17.75
CA LEU A 261 1.01 3.22 18.14
C LEU A 261 1.24 4.72 18.42
N GLY A 262 0.23 5.56 18.17
CA GLY A 262 0.27 6.99 18.41
C GLY A 262 0.75 7.80 17.22
N LYS A 263 1.10 9.06 17.49
CA LYS A 263 1.44 10.05 16.47
C LYS A 263 2.66 9.63 15.65
N ALA A 264 2.52 9.75 14.33
CA ALA A 264 3.58 9.44 13.38
C ALA A 264 4.85 10.25 13.61
N GLU A 265 4.72 11.52 14.00
CA GLU A 265 5.86 12.40 14.24
C GLU A 265 6.88 11.79 15.24
N ALA A 266 6.41 11.24 16.37
CA ALA A 266 7.30 10.67 17.38
C ALA A 266 8.06 9.44 16.87
N ILE A 267 7.35 8.55 16.16
CA ILE A 267 7.91 7.34 15.57
C ILE A 267 8.92 7.71 14.47
N GLU A 268 8.59 8.67 13.61
CA GLU A 268 9.45 9.09 12.50
C GLU A 268 10.71 9.81 12.96
N GLN A 269 10.62 10.60 14.03
CA GLN A 269 11.79 11.17 14.68
C GLN A 269 12.70 10.06 15.26
N ALA A 270 12.13 9.03 15.88
CA ALA A 270 12.90 7.88 16.39
C ALA A 270 13.56 7.08 15.25
N ILE A 271 12.85 6.86 14.14
CA ILE A 271 13.39 6.23 12.93
C ILE A 271 14.55 7.05 12.37
N SER A 272 14.38 8.37 12.23
CA SER A 272 15.41 9.27 11.72
C SER A 272 16.67 9.23 12.58
N LYS A 273 16.52 9.26 13.91
CA LYS A 273 17.64 9.10 14.86
C LYS A 273 18.34 7.76 14.68
N LEU A 274 17.61 6.65 14.58
CA LEU A 274 18.21 5.34 14.39
C LEU A 274 18.97 5.24 13.05
N ARG A 275 18.39 5.76 11.96
CA ARG A 275 18.99 5.74 10.63
C ARG A 275 20.24 6.60 10.51
N THR A 276 20.37 7.66 11.31
CA THR A 276 21.60 8.47 11.33
C THR A 276 22.74 7.78 12.08
N VAL A 277 22.44 7.04 13.15
CA VAL A 277 23.47 6.38 13.97
C VAL A 277 23.92 5.02 13.44
N LEU A 278 23.03 4.25 12.79
CA LEU A 278 23.29 2.89 12.29
C LEU A 278 24.45 2.77 11.29
N PRO A 279 24.52 3.55 10.20
CA PRO A 279 25.54 3.36 9.16
C PRO A 279 26.92 3.90 9.55
N ASN A 280 27.02 4.66 10.65
CA ASN A 280 28.26 5.32 11.02
C ASN A 280 29.13 4.40 11.89
N VAL A 281 30.22 3.90 11.30
CA VAL A 281 31.19 2.98 11.93
C VAL A 281 31.87 3.59 13.17
N LYS A 282 31.91 4.93 13.30
CA LYS A 282 32.47 5.60 14.48
C LYS A 282 31.49 5.68 15.65
N THR A 283 30.24 5.32 15.43
CA THR A 283 29.20 5.39 16.44
C THR A 283 29.35 4.26 17.46
N SER A 284 29.31 4.59 18.74
CA SER A 284 29.31 3.58 19.80
C SER A 284 27.99 2.80 19.79
N ILE A 285 28.08 1.48 19.60
CA ILE A 285 26.92 0.58 19.63
C ILE A 285 26.17 0.72 20.96
N GLU A 286 26.87 0.59 22.09
CA GLU A 286 26.26 0.65 23.42
C GLU A 286 25.72 2.03 23.79
N LYS A 287 26.43 3.11 23.45
CA LYS A 287 26.06 4.45 23.92
C LYS A 287 25.08 5.20 23.01
N GLN A 288 24.93 4.78 21.74
CA GLN A 288 24.14 5.52 20.76
C GLN A 288 23.21 4.62 19.97
N VAL A 289 23.70 3.51 19.39
CA VAL A 289 22.86 2.62 18.56
C VAL A 289 21.80 1.92 19.40
N LYS A 290 22.19 1.25 20.49
CA LYS A 290 21.26 0.52 21.35
C LYS A 290 20.20 1.43 21.99
N PRO A 291 20.53 2.63 22.52
CA PRO A 291 19.51 3.56 23.00
C PRO A 291 18.53 4.01 21.91
N ALA A 292 19.01 4.32 20.70
CA ALA A 292 18.14 4.70 19.59
C ALA A 292 17.23 3.53 19.15
N ALA A 293 17.80 2.33 19.05
CA ALA A 293 17.08 1.10 18.71
C ALA A 293 16.02 0.75 19.76
N LYS A 294 16.36 0.90 21.05
CA LYS A 294 15.43 0.70 22.16
C LYS A 294 14.30 1.73 22.19
N THR A 295 14.61 3.00 21.91
CA THR A 295 13.57 4.06 21.83
C THR A 295 12.55 3.73 20.75
N LEU A 296 13.01 3.27 19.58
CA LEU A 296 12.12 2.90 18.48
C LEU A 296 11.35 1.62 18.78
N ASP A 297 12.00 0.63 19.41
CA ASP A 297 11.37 -0.60 19.88
C ASP A 297 10.22 -0.33 20.84
N GLU A 298 10.42 0.55 21.83
CA GLU A 298 9.41 0.91 22.82
C GLU A 298 8.14 1.52 22.20
N LEU A 299 8.30 2.28 21.10
CA LEU A 299 7.19 2.90 20.38
C LEU A 299 6.48 1.93 19.43
N VAL A 300 7.21 0.99 18.82
CA VAL A 300 6.70 0.19 17.71
C VAL A 300 6.49 -1.26 18.09
N MET A 301 7.52 -1.94 18.59
CA MET A 301 7.51 -3.39 18.78
C MET A 301 7.10 -3.82 20.18
N LYS A 302 7.25 -2.97 21.21
CA LYS A 302 6.74 -3.27 22.55
C LYS A 302 5.20 -3.45 22.57
N PRO A 303 4.38 -2.59 21.93
CA PRO A 303 2.95 -2.85 21.78
C PRO A 303 2.66 -4.14 21.03
N VAL A 304 3.42 -4.44 19.96
CA VAL A 304 3.26 -5.69 19.19
C VAL A 304 3.54 -6.93 20.04
N ARG A 305 4.60 -6.91 20.87
CA ARG A 305 4.93 -8.02 21.76
C ARG A 305 3.82 -8.36 22.75
N ALA A 306 2.99 -7.38 23.13
CA ALA A 306 1.82 -7.62 23.97
C ALA A 306 0.68 -8.36 23.24
N LEU A 307 0.67 -8.37 21.90
CA LEU A 307 -0.40 -8.95 21.07
C LEU A 307 -0.05 -10.34 20.52
N ILE A 308 1.24 -10.65 20.34
CA ILE A 308 1.68 -11.87 19.62
C ILE A 308 1.76 -13.13 20.48
N GLY A 309 1.59 -13.03 21.81
CA GLY A 309 1.68 -14.17 22.72
C GLY A 309 3.07 -14.83 22.72
N ASP A 310 3.11 -16.14 22.49
CA ASP A 310 4.34 -16.96 22.49
C ASP A 310 4.96 -17.15 21.09
N LYS A 311 4.38 -16.53 20.05
CA LYS A 311 4.82 -16.70 18.66
C LYS A 311 6.19 -16.06 18.46
N LYS A 312 7.12 -16.85 17.91
CA LYS A 312 8.50 -16.41 17.62
C LYS A 312 8.75 -16.08 16.15
N ARG A 313 7.89 -16.56 15.25
CA ARG A 313 8.01 -16.28 13.81
C ARG A 313 7.12 -15.11 13.43
N LEU A 314 7.74 -13.99 13.08
CA LEU A 314 7.08 -12.72 12.81
C LEU A 314 7.07 -12.46 11.29
N LEU A 315 5.88 -12.43 10.71
CA LEU A 315 5.65 -12.06 9.33
C LEU A 315 5.30 -10.56 9.31
N VAL A 316 6.29 -9.71 9.07
CA VAL A 316 6.18 -8.27 9.25
C VAL A 316 5.91 -7.59 7.90
N SER A 317 4.81 -6.84 7.83
CA SER A 317 4.53 -5.91 6.74
C SER A 317 4.57 -4.47 7.25
N PRO A 318 5.70 -3.76 7.05
CA PRO A 318 5.82 -2.36 7.41
C PRO A 318 4.98 -1.44 6.50
N ASP A 319 4.87 -0.17 6.87
CA ASP A 319 4.24 0.86 6.04
C ASP A 319 5.00 2.19 6.15
N GLY A 320 4.96 3.00 5.09
CA GLY A 320 5.67 4.29 5.06
C GLY A 320 7.17 4.13 5.35
N VAL A 321 7.70 4.97 6.25
CA VAL A 321 9.13 4.97 6.60
C VAL A 321 9.56 3.81 7.49
N LEU A 322 8.63 3.01 8.03
CA LEU A 322 8.96 1.76 8.72
C LEU A 322 9.57 0.72 7.76
N ASN A 323 9.41 0.88 6.44
CA ASN A 323 10.12 0.06 5.46
C ASN A 323 11.65 0.32 5.44
N LEU A 324 12.12 1.36 6.13
CA LEU A 324 13.52 1.80 6.10
C LEU A 324 14.32 1.38 7.34
N ILE A 325 13.73 0.54 8.20
CA ILE A 325 14.38 0.07 9.43
C ILE A 325 14.54 -1.46 9.43
N PRO A 326 15.67 -1.97 9.94
CA PRO A 326 15.83 -3.40 10.23
C PRO A 326 15.22 -3.70 11.60
N PHE A 327 14.04 -4.32 11.64
CA PHE A 327 13.36 -4.70 12.89
C PHE A 327 14.21 -5.65 13.74
N GLU A 328 15.04 -6.47 13.11
CA GLU A 328 16.02 -7.38 13.75
C GLU A 328 16.98 -6.65 14.67
N ALA A 329 17.34 -5.41 14.33
CA ALA A 329 18.31 -4.61 15.05
C ALA A 329 17.68 -3.74 16.15
N LEU A 330 16.35 -3.80 16.31
CA LEU A 330 15.67 -3.19 17.45
C LEU A 330 16.03 -3.92 18.74
N VAL A 331 15.98 -3.20 19.85
CA VAL A 331 16.44 -3.69 21.16
C VAL A 331 15.29 -3.68 22.15
N ASP A 332 14.97 -4.85 22.70
CA ASP A 332 13.85 -5.02 23.63
C ASP A 332 14.11 -4.39 25.00
N GLU A 333 13.10 -4.45 25.88
CA GLU A 333 13.18 -3.91 27.24
C GLU A 333 14.30 -4.54 28.09
N LYS A 334 14.76 -5.76 27.74
CA LYS A 334 15.85 -6.49 28.40
C LYS A 334 17.22 -6.19 27.80
N GLY A 335 17.29 -5.33 26.78
CA GLY A 335 18.54 -4.95 26.12
C GLY A 335 19.03 -5.96 25.07
N LYS A 336 18.18 -6.90 24.64
CA LYS A 336 18.50 -7.89 23.60
C LYS A 336 18.00 -7.45 22.25
N TYR A 337 18.71 -7.81 21.18
CA TYR A 337 18.24 -7.58 19.83
C TYR A 337 17.04 -8.48 19.51
N LEU A 338 16.08 -7.99 18.71
CA LEU A 338 14.89 -8.79 18.39
C LEU A 338 15.24 -10.08 17.62
N VAL A 339 16.29 -10.07 16.80
CA VAL A 339 16.77 -11.27 16.10
C VAL A 339 17.20 -12.41 17.03
N GLU A 340 17.55 -12.10 18.28
CA GLU A 340 17.92 -13.14 19.26
C GLU A 340 16.70 -13.97 19.71
N ASN A 341 15.50 -13.40 19.60
CA ASN A 341 14.26 -14.00 20.13
C ASN A 341 13.24 -14.33 19.03
N TYR A 342 13.35 -13.72 17.85
CA TYR A 342 12.36 -13.77 16.78
C TYR A 342 12.99 -14.09 15.43
N GLU A 343 12.31 -14.95 14.66
CA GLU A 343 12.56 -15.12 13.22
C GLU A 343 11.67 -14.12 12.49
N ILE A 344 12.27 -13.09 11.90
CA ILE A 344 11.54 -12.03 11.20
C ILE A 344 11.60 -12.28 9.69
N SER A 345 10.44 -12.25 9.04
CA SER A 345 10.30 -12.31 7.58
C SER A 345 9.48 -11.12 7.11
N TYR A 346 9.99 -10.40 6.10
CA TYR A 346 9.32 -9.23 5.56
C TYR A 346 8.36 -9.60 4.43
N LEU A 347 7.17 -9.01 4.49
CA LEU A 347 6.15 -9.08 3.46
C LEU A 347 5.79 -7.68 2.98
N ALA A 348 5.46 -7.51 1.70
CA ALA A 348 4.86 -6.27 1.24
C ALA A 348 3.40 -6.18 1.75
N SER A 349 2.72 -7.32 1.86
CA SER A 349 1.45 -7.49 2.55
C SER A 349 1.25 -8.93 2.98
N GLY A 350 0.42 -9.20 3.99
CA GLY A 350 -0.05 -10.54 4.34
C GLY A 350 -0.69 -11.30 3.17
N ARG A 351 -1.18 -10.59 2.13
CA ARG A 351 -1.64 -11.21 0.88
C ARG A 351 -0.54 -12.03 0.17
N ASP A 352 0.74 -11.74 0.40
CA ASP A 352 1.87 -12.46 -0.19
C ASP A 352 1.92 -13.93 0.22
N LEU A 353 1.38 -14.26 1.39
CA LEU A 353 1.31 -15.64 1.88
C LEU A 353 0.55 -16.56 0.91
N LEU A 354 -0.45 -16.02 0.21
CA LEU A 354 -1.21 -16.77 -0.79
C LEU A 354 -0.43 -16.98 -2.09
N ARG A 355 0.37 -15.99 -2.49
CA ARG A 355 1.21 -16.09 -3.69
C ARG A 355 2.36 -17.06 -3.50
N LEU A 356 2.98 -17.06 -2.31
CA LEU A 356 4.10 -17.95 -1.98
C LEU A 356 3.72 -19.44 -1.96
N GLN A 357 2.45 -19.77 -1.79
CA GLN A 357 1.95 -21.15 -1.92
C GLN A 357 1.91 -21.61 -3.39
N THR A 358 1.90 -20.67 -4.34
CA THR A 358 1.87 -20.99 -5.76
C THR A 358 3.30 -21.28 -6.24
N LYS A 359 3.59 -22.55 -6.57
CA LYS A 359 4.86 -22.89 -7.23
C LYS A 359 4.85 -22.30 -8.64
N ILE A 360 5.61 -21.23 -8.83
CA ILE A 360 5.89 -20.70 -10.17
C ILE A 360 7.15 -21.42 -10.67
N ASP A 361 6.98 -22.34 -11.63
CA ASP A 361 8.12 -22.95 -12.30
C ASP A 361 8.90 -21.86 -13.06
N SER A 362 10.06 -21.51 -12.53
CA SER A 362 10.95 -20.55 -13.19
C SER A 362 11.50 -21.20 -14.47
N LYS A 363 11.21 -20.60 -15.62
CA LYS A 363 11.81 -21.01 -16.91
C LYS A 363 13.24 -20.53 -17.08
N GLN A 364 13.77 -19.74 -16.14
CA GLN A 364 15.13 -19.23 -16.13
C GLN A 364 15.85 -19.55 -14.81
N PRO A 365 17.16 -19.80 -14.82
CA PRO A 365 17.92 -20.03 -13.60
C PRO A 365 17.91 -18.77 -12.70
N PRO A 366 17.91 -18.93 -11.37
CA PRO A 366 17.97 -17.80 -10.45
C PRO A 366 19.27 -17.02 -10.63
N VAL A 367 19.19 -15.69 -10.62
CA VAL A 367 20.35 -14.79 -10.65
C VAL A 367 20.53 -14.19 -9.27
N ILE A 368 21.69 -14.44 -8.65
CA ILE A 368 22.08 -13.82 -7.38
C ILE A 368 22.89 -12.58 -7.69
N ILE A 369 22.41 -11.41 -7.24
CA ILE A 369 23.11 -10.13 -7.39
C ILE A 369 23.61 -9.71 -6.01
N GLY A 370 24.93 -9.75 -5.81
CA GLY A 370 25.60 -9.31 -4.58
C GLY A 370 26.22 -7.93 -4.73
N ASN A 371 26.08 -7.08 -3.70
CA ASN A 371 26.70 -5.76 -3.60
C ASN A 371 26.50 -4.84 -4.84
N PRO A 372 25.24 -4.56 -5.25
CA PRO A 372 25.00 -3.58 -6.31
C PRO A 372 25.50 -2.20 -5.86
N ASP A 373 26.49 -1.65 -6.57
CA ASP A 373 26.94 -0.27 -6.38
C ASP A 373 25.94 0.67 -7.09
N PHE A 374 24.95 1.15 -6.34
CA PHE A 374 24.03 2.21 -6.80
C PHE A 374 24.69 3.58 -6.72
N GLY A 375 25.95 3.69 -7.18
CA GLY A 375 26.79 4.86 -7.01
C GLY A 375 25.98 6.15 -7.13
N LEU A 376 26.02 6.98 -6.09
CA LEU A 376 25.50 8.35 -6.14
C LEU A 376 26.01 8.96 -7.45
N ILE A 377 25.11 9.20 -8.40
CA ILE A 377 25.44 9.77 -9.70
C ILE A 377 25.92 11.20 -9.45
N THR A 378 27.19 11.36 -9.12
CA THR A 378 27.83 12.68 -8.94
C THR A 378 28.63 13.11 -10.16
N GLU A 379 28.69 12.31 -11.22
CA GLU A 379 29.25 12.76 -12.49
C GLU A 379 28.37 12.33 -13.67
N ALA A 380 27.83 13.34 -14.36
CA ALA A 380 27.08 13.18 -15.59
C ALA A 380 27.97 12.63 -16.70
N ARG A 381 28.18 11.31 -16.74
CA ARG A 381 28.60 10.63 -17.96
C ARG A 381 27.41 10.61 -18.90
N ARG A 382 27.50 11.38 -20.00
CA ARG A 382 26.55 11.35 -21.12
C ARG A 382 26.31 9.89 -21.53
N ILE A 383 25.12 9.39 -21.26
CA ILE A 383 24.59 8.15 -21.84
C ILE A 383 24.61 8.36 -23.37
N LYS A 384 25.38 7.56 -24.10
CA LYS A 384 25.34 7.57 -25.56
C LYS A 384 23.99 6.99 -26.01
N GLU A 385 23.40 7.55 -27.07
CA GLU A 385 22.20 6.99 -27.68
C GLU A 385 22.45 5.51 -28.03
N GLY A 386 21.67 4.61 -27.41
CA GLY A 386 21.72 3.17 -27.62
C GLY A 386 22.23 2.32 -26.44
N SER A 387 22.76 2.91 -25.36
CA SER A 387 23.17 2.13 -24.16
C SER A 387 22.06 2.07 -23.10
N SER A 388 21.85 0.88 -22.56
CA SER A 388 20.91 0.61 -21.47
C SER A 388 21.46 1.15 -20.14
N ILE A 389 20.61 1.52 -19.18
CA ILE A 389 21.05 1.89 -17.83
C ILE A 389 21.84 0.75 -17.15
N PHE A 390 21.56 -0.49 -17.57
CA PHE A 390 22.26 -1.69 -17.11
C PHE A 390 23.73 -1.73 -17.57
N ASP A 391 24.09 -1.02 -18.63
CA ASP A 391 25.48 -0.94 -19.12
C ASP A 391 26.36 -0.04 -18.24
N THR A 392 25.74 0.75 -17.35
CA THR A 392 26.44 1.63 -16.39
C THR A 392 26.53 1.05 -14.99
N ILE A 393 25.98 -0.15 -14.75
CA ILE A 393 26.09 -0.84 -13.47
C ILE A 393 27.49 -1.46 -13.39
N GLY A 394 28.37 -0.79 -12.65
CA GLY A 394 29.66 -1.35 -12.25
C GLY A 394 29.52 -2.06 -10.91
N PHE A 395 30.24 -3.17 -10.74
CA PHE A 395 30.36 -3.84 -9.45
C PHE A 395 31.72 -3.51 -8.87
N ARG A 396 31.77 -2.89 -7.70
CA ARG A 396 33.03 -2.86 -6.94
C ARG A 396 33.31 -4.28 -6.45
N PRO A 397 34.55 -4.78 -6.56
CA PRO A 397 34.91 -6.03 -5.94
C PRO A 397 34.52 -5.98 -4.46
N LEU A 398 33.87 -7.06 -4.00
CA LEU A 398 33.64 -7.25 -2.57
C LEU A 398 35.00 -7.09 -1.85
N PRO A 399 35.07 -6.40 -0.71
CA PRO A 399 36.26 -6.45 0.13
C PRO A 399 36.35 -7.84 0.77
N ALA A 400 36.68 -8.86 -0.02
CA ALA A 400 37.11 -10.13 0.49
C ALA A 400 38.50 -9.91 1.06
N THR A 401 38.64 -10.06 2.37
CA THR A 401 39.96 -10.41 2.88
C THR A 401 40.24 -11.83 2.38
N GLU A 402 41.43 -12.06 1.85
CA GLU A 402 41.91 -13.37 1.36
C GLU A 402 41.75 -14.51 2.40
N VAL A 403 41.46 -14.14 3.65
CA VAL A 403 41.21 -14.99 4.81
C VAL A 403 39.82 -15.65 4.80
N GLU A 404 38.78 -15.00 4.27
CA GLU A 404 37.41 -15.55 4.27
C GLU A 404 37.17 -16.58 3.15
N ALA A 405 37.95 -16.51 2.06
CA ALA A 405 37.83 -17.47 0.96
C ALA A 405 38.52 -18.84 1.23
N LYS A 406 39.25 -18.97 2.35
CA LYS A 406 40.03 -20.17 2.72
C LYS A 406 39.55 -20.89 3.99
N LYS A 407 38.41 -20.49 4.56
CA LYS A 407 37.71 -21.22 5.63
C LYS A 407 36.38 -21.72 5.11
#